data_AF-A0A363D5E2-F1
#
_entry.id   AF-A0A363D5E2-F1
#
_cell.length_a   1.000
_cell.length_b   1.000
_cell.length_c   1.000
_cell.angle_alpha   90.00
_cell.angle_beta   90.00
_cell.angle_gamma   90.00
#
_symmetry.space_group_name_H-M   'P 1'
#
loop_
_entity.id
_entity.type
_entity.pdbx_description
1 polymer ?
#
loop_
_entity_poly.entity_id
_entity_poly.type
_entity_poly.pdbx_seq_one_letter_code
_entity_poly.pdbx_strand_id
1 'polypeptide(L)'
;MSNIEKLAKILKEDLIPELDENLEEIMDIIDSGNCSKDDKDELKYLEEMKTYFDEVELDIANNNLSEEDALDILEVLEDMRLDKE
;
A
#
# COMPACT_ATOMS: atom_id res chain seq x y z
N MET A 1 18.36 1.05 -11.76
CA MET A 1 17.02 1.45 -11.33
C MET A 1 17.14 2.66 -10.46
N SER A 2 16.47 3.73 -10.85
CA SER A 2 16.29 4.91 -10.01
C SER A 2 15.40 4.57 -8.80
N ASN A 3 15.34 5.43 -7.79
CA ASN A 3 14.51 5.19 -6.61
C ASN A 3 13.03 5.13 -7.01
N ILE A 4 12.61 5.99 -7.95
CA ILE A 4 11.27 5.98 -8.54
C ILE A 4 10.96 4.62 -9.19
N GLU A 5 11.89 4.08 -10.00
CA GLU A 5 11.69 2.77 -10.64
C GLU A 5 11.63 1.62 -9.62
N LYS A 6 12.43 1.68 -8.56
CA LYS A 6 12.38 0.69 -7.47
C LYS A 6 11.06 0.76 -6.72
N LEU A 7 10.62 1.97 -6.37
CA LEU A 7 9.37 2.22 -5.68
C LEU A 7 8.20 1.73 -6.50
N ALA A 8 8.11 2.12 -7.78
CA ALA A 8 7.08 1.62 -8.69
C ALA A 8 7.06 0.09 -8.78
N LYS A 9 8.24 -0.54 -8.82
CA LYS A 9 8.34 -2.00 -8.86
C LYS A 9 7.83 -2.64 -7.58
N ILE A 10 8.25 -2.16 -6.41
CA ILE A 10 7.83 -2.69 -5.11
C ILE A 10 6.33 -2.48 -4.91
N LEU A 11 5.81 -1.27 -5.19
CA LEU A 11 4.39 -1.00 -5.11
C LEU A 11 3.59 -1.99 -5.97
N LYS A 12 4.00 -2.21 -7.22
CA LYS A 12 3.23 -3.01 -8.16
C LYS A 12 3.41 -4.53 -8.01
N GLU A 13 4.59 -5.00 -7.62
CA GLU A 13 4.90 -6.44 -7.51
C GLU A 13 4.66 -7.00 -6.11
N ASP A 14 4.77 -6.17 -5.06
CA ASP A 14 4.69 -6.62 -3.67
C ASP A 14 3.50 -5.98 -2.94
N LEU A 15 3.47 -4.65 -2.89
CA LEU A 15 2.66 -3.91 -1.92
C LEU A 15 1.18 -3.83 -2.29
N ILE A 16 0.87 -3.49 -3.54
CA ILE A 16 -0.51 -3.48 -4.06
C ILE A 16 -1.12 -4.88 -4.02
N PRO A 17 -0.45 -5.95 -4.49
CA PRO A 17 -0.97 -7.31 -4.36
C PRO A 17 -1.25 -7.72 -2.91
N GLU A 18 -0.31 -7.43 -1.99
CA GLU A 18 -0.50 -7.72 -0.56
C GLU A 18 -1.70 -6.95 0.02
N LEU A 19 -1.84 -5.67 -0.33
CA LEU A 19 -2.98 -4.86 0.12
C LEU A 19 -4.30 -5.36 -0.46
N ASP A 20 -4.33 -5.73 -1.74
CA ASP A 20 -5.53 -6.25 -2.40
C ASP A 20 -5.97 -7.58 -1.78
N GLU A 21 -5.04 -8.49 -1.48
CA GLU A 21 -5.35 -9.74 -0.76
C GLU A 21 -5.92 -9.46 0.62
N ASN A 22 -5.30 -8.56 1.41
CA ASN A 22 -5.80 -8.20 2.74
C ASN A 22 -7.20 -7.54 2.67
N LEU A 23 -7.42 -6.67 1.68
CA LEU A 23 -8.71 -6.02 1.44
C LEU A 23 -9.79 -7.05 1.08
N GLU A 24 -9.46 -8.00 0.21
CA GLU A 24 -10.37 -9.07 -0.22
C GLU A 24 -10.75 -9.98 0.96
N GLU A 25 -9.78 -10.36 1.80
CA GLU A 25 -10.04 -11.13 3.02
C GLU A 25 -10.99 -10.40 3.99
N ILE A 26 -10.76 -9.11 4.23
CA ILE A 26 -11.63 -8.32 5.13
C ILE A 26 -13.00 -8.10 4.50
N MET A 27 -13.08 -7.86 3.18
CA MET A 27 -14.36 -7.77 2.47
C MET A 27 -15.15 -9.06 2.59
N ASP A 28 -14.52 -10.23 2.44
CA ASP A 28 -15.18 -11.52 2.63
C ASP A 28 -15.74 -11.69 4.06
N ILE A 29 -15.00 -11.23 5.07
CA ILE A 29 -15.48 -11.21 6.47
C ILE A 29 -16.69 -10.29 6.61
N ILE A 30 -16.65 -9.11 6.01
CA ILE A 30 -17.74 -8.13 6.03
C ILE A 30 -18.99 -8.67 5.32
N ASP A 31 -18.83 -9.23 4.13
CA ASP A 31 -19.90 -9.79 3.32
C ASP A 31 -20.52 -11.05 3.94
N SER A 32 -19.73 -11.83 4.69
CA SER A 32 -20.22 -12.96 5.48
C SER A 32 -21.16 -12.54 6.62
N GLY A 33 -21.26 -11.25 6.92
CA GLY A 33 -22.16 -10.68 7.92
C GLY A 33 -21.68 -10.83 9.37
N ASN A 34 -20.49 -11.40 9.58
CA ASN A 34 -19.87 -11.58 10.90
C ASN A 34 -18.87 -10.46 11.26
N CYS A 35 -18.84 -9.36 10.51
CA CYS A 35 -17.92 -8.27 10.79
C CYS A 35 -18.22 -7.53 12.10
N SER A 36 -17.14 -7.29 12.84
CA SER A 36 -17.05 -6.41 13.96
C SER A 36 -16.82 -4.96 13.51
N LYS A 37 -16.78 -4.04 14.47
CA LYS A 37 -16.37 -2.66 14.21
C LYS A 37 -14.88 -2.60 13.82
N ASP A 38 -14.07 -3.47 14.41
CA ASP A 38 -12.63 -3.52 14.19
C ASP A 38 -12.33 -3.92 12.74
N ASP A 39 -13.05 -4.91 12.17
CA ASP A 39 -12.90 -5.31 10.76
C ASP A 39 -13.21 -4.14 9.79
N LYS A 40 -14.18 -3.30 10.12
CA LYS A 40 -14.53 -2.12 9.32
C LYS A 40 -13.50 -1.00 9.46
N ASP A 41 -12.96 -0.83 10.66
CA ASP A 41 -11.90 0.15 10.91
C ASP A 41 -10.61 -0.30 10.19
N GLU A 42 -10.32 -1.60 10.15
CA GLU A 42 -9.19 -2.19 9.42
C GLU A 42 -9.37 -2.09 7.90
N LEU A 43 -10.57 -2.40 7.36
CA LEU A 43 -10.88 -2.17 5.95
C LEU A 43 -10.57 -0.72 5.56
N LYS A 44 -11.04 0.24 6.37
CA LYS A 44 -10.86 1.66 6.10
C LYS A 44 -9.39 2.07 6.14
N TYR A 45 -8.61 1.50 7.06
CA TYR A 45 -7.17 1.72 7.12
C TYR A 45 -6.46 1.19 5.87
N LEU A 46 -6.81 -0.02 5.40
CA LEU A 46 -6.26 -0.58 4.18
C LEU A 46 -6.69 0.22 2.94
N GLU A 47 -7.94 0.68 2.85
CA GLU A 47 -8.41 1.54 1.75
C GLU A 47 -7.65 2.88 1.71
N GLU A 48 -7.39 3.48 2.87
CA GLU A 48 -6.58 4.71 2.98
C GLU A 48 -5.13 4.46 2.55
N MET A 49 -4.51 3.35 2.97
CA MET A 49 -3.18 2.95 2.52
C MET A 49 -3.15 2.72 1.00
N LYS A 50 -4.13 2.00 0.45
CA LYS A 50 -4.23 1.76 -1.00
C LYS A 50 -4.31 3.06 -1.77
N THR A 51 -5.16 3.98 -1.32
CA THR A 51 -5.32 5.29 -1.95
C THR A 51 -4.00 6.06 -1.96
N TYR A 52 -3.26 6.04 -0.86
CA TYR A 52 -1.93 6.65 -0.78
C TYR A 52 -0.97 6.06 -1.82
N PHE A 53 -0.91 4.73 -1.95
CA PHE A 53 -0.02 4.08 -2.92
C PHE A 53 -0.46 4.31 -4.38
N ASP A 54 -1.76 4.37 -4.65
CA ASP A 54 -2.29 4.72 -5.97
C ASP A 54 -1.93 6.17 -6.34
N GLU A 55 -2.00 7.11 -5.39
CA GLU A 55 -1.55 8.49 -5.60
C GLU A 55 -0.05 8.57 -5.88
N VAL A 56 0.77 7.81 -5.13
CA VAL A 56 2.21 7.71 -5.37
C VAL A 56 2.51 7.13 -6.76
N GLU A 57 1.82 6.05 -7.18
CA GLU A 57 1.97 5.50 -8.53
C GLU A 57 1.59 6.53 -9.60
N LEU A 58 0.53 7.30 -9.37
CA LEU A 58 0.06 8.33 -10.27
C LEU A 58 1.04 9.51 -10.36
N ASP A 59 1.67 9.89 -9.25
CA ASP A 59 2.73 10.90 -9.24
C ASP A 59 3.99 10.41 -9.93
N ILE A 60 4.36 9.14 -9.77
CA ILE A 60 5.43 8.50 -10.54
C ILE A 60 5.12 8.55 -12.04
N ALA A 61 3.90 8.18 -12.45
CA ALA A 61 3.49 8.18 -13.84
C ALA A 61 3.48 9.60 -14.46
N ASN A 62 3.13 10.62 -13.66
CA ASN A 62 3.14 12.01 -14.09
C ASN A 62 4.51 12.69 -13.98
N ASN A 63 5.55 12.00 -13.50
CA ASN A 63 6.86 12.58 -13.14
C ASN A 63 6.74 13.75 -12.13
N ASN A 64 5.77 13.65 -11.22
CA ASN A 64 5.57 14.58 -10.10
C ASN A 64 6.29 14.13 -8.82
N LEU A 65 6.85 12.91 -8.80
CA LEU A 65 7.63 12.40 -7.66
C LEU A 65 9.13 12.65 -7.87
N SER A 66 9.82 13.19 -6.87
CA SER A 66 11.28 13.37 -6.91
C SER A 66 12.01 12.09 -6.50
N GLU A 67 13.30 11.98 -6.84
CA GLU A 67 14.13 10.85 -6.40
C GLU A 67 14.37 10.82 -4.87
N GLU A 68 14.33 11.98 -4.21
CA GLU A 68 14.38 12.09 -2.73
C GLU A 68 13.06 11.62 -2.12
N ASP A 69 11.92 12.10 -2.61
CA ASP A 69 10.60 11.65 -2.15
C ASP A 69 10.44 10.13 -2.32
N ALA A 70 10.90 9.59 -3.44
CA ALA A 70 10.88 8.14 -3.68
C ALA A 70 11.79 7.37 -2.71
N LEU A 71 12.93 7.94 -2.32
CA LEU A 71 13.83 7.34 -1.34
C LEU A 71 13.17 7.33 0.05
N ASP A 72 12.61 8.45 0.47
CA ASP A 72 11.95 8.58 1.77
C ASP A 72 10.80 7.57 1.91
N ILE A 73 9.99 7.41 0.86
CA ILE A 73 8.91 6.41 0.84
C ILE A 73 9.50 4.99 0.91
N LEU A 74 10.55 4.70 0.12
CA LEU A 74 11.20 3.39 0.15
C LEU A 74 11.75 3.03 1.53
N GLU A 75 12.39 3.97 2.22
CA GLU A 75 12.93 3.76 3.57
C GLU A 75 11.79 3.46 4.56
N VAL A 76 10.70 4.22 4.52
CA VAL A 76 9.52 3.97 5.37
C VAL A 76 8.88 2.61 5.06
N LEU A 77 8.79 2.22 3.79
CA LEU A 77 8.27 0.91 3.39
C LEU A 77 9.15 -0.24 3.87
N GLU A 78 10.47 -0.06 3.82
CA GLU A 78 11.45 -1.06 4.27
C GLU A 78 11.39 -1.21 5.79
N ASP A 79 11.27 -0.10 6.54
CA ASP A 79 11.06 -0.11 7.99
C ASP A 79 9.74 -0.82 8.37
N MET A 80 8.64 -0.54 7.67
CA MET A 80 7.36 -1.24 7.91
C MET A 80 7.41 -2.73 7.58
N ARG A 81 8.22 -3.14 6.59
CA ARG A 81 8.46 -4.56 6.27
C ARG A 81 9.32 -5.24 7.32
N LEU A 82 10.32 -4.55 7.87
CA LEU A 82 11.23 -5.10 8.87
C LEU A 82 10.57 -5.33 10.24
N ASP A 83 9.54 -4.55 10.59
CA ASP A 83 8.74 -4.80 11.80
C ASP A 83 7.89 -6.10 11.73
N LYS A 84 7.81 -6.77 10.57
CA LYS A 84 7.18 -8.10 10.42
C LYS A 84 8.12 -9.28 10.69
N GLU A 85 9.39 -9.07 11.08
CA GLU A 85 10.38 -10.11 11.44
C GLU A 85 10.60 -10.25 12.95
#